data_AF-A0A7K1EA77-F1
#
_entry.id   AF-A0A7K1EA77-F1
#
_cell.length_a   1.000
_cell.length_b   1.000
_cell.length_c   1.000
_cell.angle_alpha   90.00
_cell.angle_beta   90.00
_cell.angle_gamma   90.00
#
_symmetry.space_group_name_H-M   'P 1'
#
loop_
_entity.id
_entity.type
_entity.pdbx_description
1 polymer ?
#
loop_
_entity_poly.entity_id
_entity_poly.type
_entity_poly.pdbx_seq_one_letter_code
_entity_poly.pdbx_strand_id
1 'polypeptide(L)'
;AAGMLQMAVSRSREFDADRYGAQLSQDPLALASALQRLEALAQRSPMDIPPAQASAWIVNPLTGNRKDFSRLFMTHPPVEERVRRLQEIATTL
;
A
#
# COMPACT_ATOMS: atom_id res chain seq x y z
N ALA A 1 4.32 16.32 -15.39
CA ALA A 1 5.49 15.80 -14.64
C ALA A 1 5.27 15.78 -13.11
N ALA A 2 4.76 16.84 -12.48
CA ALA A 2 4.60 16.93 -11.02
C ALA A 2 3.82 15.75 -10.36
N GLY A 3 2.73 15.27 -10.98
CA GLY A 3 1.96 14.14 -10.45
C GLY A 3 2.73 12.81 -10.37
N MET A 4 3.62 12.53 -11.34
CA MET A 4 4.45 11.32 -11.32
C MET A 4 5.49 11.35 -10.20
N LEU A 5 6.11 12.51 -9.96
CA LEU A 5 7.03 12.71 -8.85
C LEU A 5 6.32 12.57 -7.51
N GLN A 6 5.15 13.19 -7.35
CA GLN A 6 4.35 13.07 -6.13
C GLN A 6 3.98 11.61 -5.82
N MET A 7 3.60 10.83 -6.85
CA MET A 7 3.34 9.40 -6.67
C MET A 7 4.59 8.61 -6.29
N ALA A 8 5.74 8.89 -6.91
CA ALA A 8 7.00 8.22 -6.57
C ALA A 8 7.40 8.50 -5.12
N VAL A 9 7.27 9.75 -4.67
CA VAL A 9 7.49 10.14 -3.26
C VAL A 9 6.51 9.43 -2.33
N SER A 10 5.22 9.38 -2.67
CA SER A 10 4.20 8.68 -1.87
C SER A 10 4.55 7.19 -1.71
N ARG A 11 4.91 6.51 -2.80
CA ARG A 11 5.32 5.10 -2.78
C ARG A 11 6.57 4.85 -1.93
N SER A 12 7.58 5.72 -2.02
CA SER A 12 8.79 5.61 -1.19
C SER A 12 8.44 5.67 0.30
N ARG A 13 7.55 6.59 0.68
CA ARG A 13 7.12 6.75 2.08
C ARG A 13 6.41 5.51 2.63
N GLU A 14 5.56 4.86 1.82
CA GLU A 14 4.89 3.61 2.23
C GLU A 14 5.89 2.48 2.46
N PHE A 15 6.89 2.33 1.57
CA PHE A 15 7.93 1.31 1.74
C PHE A 15 8.81 1.58 2.97
N ASP A 16 9.14 2.84 3.24
CA ASP A 16 9.88 3.22 4.43
C ASP A 16 9.07 2.98 5.71
N ALA A 17 7.77 3.26 5.67
CA ALA A 17 6.86 2.97 6.77
C ALA A 17 6.75 1.47 7.06
N ASP A 18 6.63 0.63 6.01
CA ASP A 18 6.62 -0.84 6.16
C ASP A 18 7.91 -1.35 6.78
N ARG A 19 9.06 -0.88 6.27
CA ARG A 19 10.38 -1.28 6.78
C ARG A 19 10.54 -0.89 8.24
N TYR A 20 10.20 0.34 8.59
CA TYR A 20 10.29 0.81 9.96
C TYR A 20 9.29 0.09 10.88
N GLY A 21 8.06 -0.17 10.41
CA GLY A 21 7.06 -0.94 11.14
C GLY A 21 7.50 -2.38 11.41
N ALA A 22 8.11 -3.04 10.43
CA ALA A 22 8.72 -4.36 10.61
C ALA A 22 9.84 -4.35 11.65
N GLN A 23 10.72 -3.35 11.61
CA GLN A 23 11.80 -3.18 12.59
C GLN A 23 11.26 -2.88 13.99
N LEU A 24 10.22 -2.07 14.12
CA LEU A 24 9.63 -1.72 15.41
C LEU A 24 8.88 -2.90 16.05
N SER A 25 8.12 -3.63 15.24
CA SER A 25 7.33 -4.79 15.70
C SER A 25 8.16 -6.06 15.90
N GLN A 26 9.34 -6.15 15.26
CA GLN A 26 10.13 -7.38 15.16
C GLN A 26 9.35 -8.55 14.53
N ASP A 27 8.29 -8.25 13.78
CA ASP A 27 7.45 -9.25 13.12
C ASP A 27 6.98 -8.77 11.72
N PRO A 28 7.88 -8.78 10.72
CA PRO A 28 7.54 -8.42 9.35
C PRO A 28 6.43 -9.30 8.74
N LEU A 29 6.32 -10.57 9.14
CA LEU A 29 5.34 -11.50 8.58
C LEU A 29 3.92 -11.20 9.10
N ALA A 30 3.78 -10.81 10.37
CA ALA A 30 2.52 -10.30 10.89
C ALA A 30 2.08 -9.03 10.15
N LEU A 31 3.02 -8.12 9.87
CA LEU A 31 2.71 -6.91 9.09
C LEU A 31 2.28 -7.24 7.65
N ALA A 32 2.94 -8.20 6.99
CA ALA A 32 2.56 -8.67 5.66
C ALA A 32 1.14 -9.28 5.67
N SER A 33 0.84 -10.13 6.66
CA SER A 33 -0.48 -10.73 6.85
C SER A 33 -1.56 -9.67 7.10
N ALA A 34 -1.25 -8.63 7.88
CA ALA A 34 -2.17 -7.52 8.14
C ALA A 34 -2.50 -6.75 6.84
N LEU A 35 -1.49 -6.44 6.01
CA LEU A 35 -1.70 -5.78 4.73
C LEU A 35 -2.61 -6.59 3.80
N GLN A 36 -2.38 -7.91 3.69
CA GLN A 36 -3.22 -8.80 2.88
C GLN A 36 -4.68 -8.81 3.36
N ARG A 37 -4.90 -8.81 4.68
CA ARG A 37 -6.25 -8.74 5.27
C ARG A 37 -6.95 -7.42 4.96
N LEU A 38 -6.22 -6.31 5.07
CA LEU A 38 -6.75 -4.98 4.73
C LEU A 38 -7.12 -4.88 3.26
N GLU A 39 -6.28 -5.39 2.37
CA GLU A 39 -6.56 -5.43 0.94
C GLU A 39 -7.81 -6.25 0.62
N ALA A 40 -7.92 -7.45 1.19
CA ALA A 40 -9.10 -8.30 1.00
C ALA A 40 -10.39 -7.60 1.49
N LEU A 41 -10.33 -6.85 2.59
CA LEU A 41 -11.46 -6.06 3.08
C LEU A 41 -11.78 -4.89 2.15
N ALA A 42 -10.77 -4.15 1.69
CA ALA A 42 -10.97 -3.04 0.76
C ALA A 42 -11.59 -3.51 -0.57
N GLN A 43 -11.17 -4.66 -1.10
CA GLN A 43 -11.75 -5.27 -2.29
C GLN A 43 -13.23 -5.67 -2.10
N ARG A 44 -13.59 -6.16 -0.90
CA ARG A 44 -14.98 -6.56 -0.57
C ARG A 44 -15.90 -5.38 -0.30
N SER A 45 -15.37 -4.29 0.27
CA SER A 45 -16.12 -3.10 0.62
C SER A 45 -15.39 -1.83 0.15
N PRO A 46 -15.37 -1.55 -1.16
CA PRO A 46 -14.77 -0.34 -1.68
C PRO A 46 -15.47 0.89 -1.14
N MET A 47 -14.72 1.95 -0.86
CA MET A 47 -15.28 3.23 -0.42
C MET A 47 -15.27 4.23 -1.57
N ASP A 48 -16.37 4.98 -1.72
CA ASP A 48 -16.44 6.09 -2.67
C ASP A 48 -15.87 7.35 -2.03
N ILE A 49 -14.56 7.54 -2.17
CA ILE A 49 -13.85 8.73 -1.67
C ILE A 49 -13.20 9.51 -2.81
N PRO A 50 -12.97 10.82 -2.66
CA PRO A 50 -12.18 11.58 -3.61
C PRO A 50 -10.76 11.01 -3.75
N PRO A 51 -10.21 10.84 -4.98
CA PRO A 51 -8.87 10.29 -5.19
C PRO A 51 -7.76 11.04 -4.44
N ALA A 52 -7.92 12.36 -4.24
CA ALA A 52 -6.99 13.18 -3.47
C ALA A 52 -6.87 12.77 -2.00
N GLN A 53 -7.83 12.01 -1.47
CA GLN A 53 -7.84 11.51 -0.10
C GLN A 53 -7.34 10.06 0.00
N ALA A 54 -7.08 9.38 -1.12
CA ALA A 54 -6.67 7.98 -1.13
C ALA A 54 -5.33 7.71 -0.43
N SER A 55 -4.43 8.70 -0.39
CA SER A 55 -3.14 8.61 0.31
C SER A 55 -3.26 8.64 1.85
N ALA A 56 -4.43 8.99 2.40
CA ALA A 56 -4.66 8.96 3.85
C ALA A 56 -5.02 7.56 4.39
N TRP A 57 -5.18 6.57 3.50
CA TRP A 57 -5.59 5.20 3.83
C TRP A 57 -4.41 4.24 3.73
N ILE A 58 -4.44 3.13 4.48
CA ILE A 58 -3.34 2.14 4.52
C ILE A 58 -3.26 1.32 3.23
N VAL A 59 -4.41 0.93 2.69
CA VAL A 59 -4.56 0.23 1.41
C VAL A 59 -5.46 1.05 0.50
N ASN A 60 -5.36 0.85 -0.81
CA ASN A 60 -6.18 1.59 -1.77
C ASN A 60 -7.68 1.29 -1.55
N PRO A 61 -8.49 2.29 -1.15
CA PRO A 61 -9.90 2.07 -0.85
C PRO A 61 -10.79 2.10 -2.12
N LEU A 62 -10.23 2.42 -3.29
CA LEU A 62 -10.94 2.66 -4.55
C LEU A 62 -11.05 1.42 -5.46
N THR A 63 -11.00 0.22 -4.89
CA THR A 63 -10.96 -1.10 -5.59
C THR A 63 -12.23 -1.45 -6.37
N GLY A 64 -13.26 -0.60 -6.35
CA GLY A 64 -14.62 -0.97 -6.70
C GLY A 64 -15.04 -0.93 -8.17
N ASN A 65 -14.62 0.02 -9.02
CA ASN A 65 -15.26 0.14 -10.36
C ASN A 65 -14.61 1.13 -11.37
N ARG A 66 -13.29 1.19 -11.51
CA ARG A 66 -12.67 2.03 -12.57
C ARG A 66 -11.57 1.32 -13.36
N LYS A 67 -12.01 0.81 -14.52
CA LYS A 67 -11.23 0.36 -15.68
C LYS A 67 -9.89 1.09 -15.82
N ASP A 68 -8.81 0.31 -15.82
CA ASP A 68 -7.47 0.47 -16.42
C ASP A 68 -6.67 1.79 -16.29
N PHE A 69 -7.27 2.95 -16.05
CA PHE A 69 -6.58 4.24 -15.92
C PHE A 69 -6.20 4.60 -14.48
N SER A 70 -6.68 3.84 -13.47
CA SER A 70 -6.40 4.09 -12.05
C SER A 70 -4.95 3.80 -11.66
N ARG A 71 -4.21 2.95 -12.39
CA ARG A 71 -2.77 2.67 -12.13
C ARG A 71 -1.89 3.93 -12.17
N LEU A 72 -2.27 4.94 -12.95
CA LEU A 72 -1.56 6.21 -13.07
C LEU A 72 -1.88 7.21 -11.94
N PHE A 73 -2.80 6.87 -11.04
CA PHE A 73 -3.18 7.68 -9.87
C PHE A 73 -3.24 6.86 -8.58
N MET A 74 -2.74 5.61 -8.60
CA MET A 74 -2.52 4.82 -7.39
C MET A 74 -1.43 5.50 -6.56
N THR A 75 -1.86 6.25 -5.54
CA THR A 75 -0.99 6.88 -4.53
C THR A 75 -0.27 5.86 -3.67
N HIS A 76 -0.69 4.60 -3.74
CA HIS A 76 -0.12 3.45 -3.03
C HIS A 76 0.65 2.52 -3.97
N PRO A 77 1.76 1.91 -3.52
CA PRO A 77 2.33 0.77 -4.21
C PRO A 77 1.35 -0.42 -4.12
N PRO A 78 1.38 -1.38 -5.08
CA PRO A 78 0.63 -2.62 -4.97
C PRO A 78 0.92 -3.31 -3.63
N VAL A 79 -0.11 -3.86 -2.98
CA VAL A 79 0.05 -4.52 -1.68
C VAL A 79 0.96 -5.75 -1.82
N GLU A 80 0.91 -6.44 -2.95
CA GLU A 80 1.77 -7.58 -3.25
C GLU A 80 3.26 -7.20 -3.22
N GLU A 81 3.62 -6.01 -3.73
CA GLU A 81 5.00 -5.51 -3.70
C GLU A 81 5.44 -5.15 -2.28
N ARG A 82 4.54 -4.58 -1.46
CA ARG A 82 4.81 -4.32 -0.03
C ARG A 82 5.01 -5.63 0.74
N VAL A 83 4.13 -6.60 0.53
CA VAL A 83 4.21 -7.94 1.12
C VAL A 83 5.51 -8.63 0.75
N ARG A 84 5.92 -8.59 -0.52
CA ARG A 84 7.20 -9.16 -0.98
C ARG A 84 8.37 -8.58 -0.21
N ARG A 85 8.45 -7.25 -0.06
CA ARG A 85 9.54 -6.59 0.68
C ARG A 85 9.54 -6.93 2.17
N LEU A 86 8.36 -7.05 2.79
CA LEU A 86 8.27 -7.50 4.19
C LEU A 86 8.75 -8.94 4.36
N GLN A 87 8.42 -9.83 3.42
CA GLN A 87 8.95 -11.18 3.40
C GLN A 87 10.48 -11.20 3.22
N GLU A 88 11.04 -10.31 2.40
CA GLU A 88 12.49 -10.14 2.27
C GLU A 88 13.14 -9.62 3.57
N ILE A 89 12.50 -8.69 4.29
CA ILE A 89 12.98 -8.26 5.60
C ILE A 89 13.00 -9.43 6.58
N ALA A 90 11.96 -10.27 6.56
CA ALA A 90 11.85 -11.44 7.43
C ALA A 90 12.99 -12.46 7.25
N THR A 91 13.63 -12.53 6.08
CA THR A 91 14.77 -13.43 5.87
C THR A 91 16.10 -12.84 6.35
N THR A 92 16.11 -11.56 6.75
CA THR A 92 17.32 -10.82 7.15
C THR A 92 17.32 -10.35 8.61
N LEU A 93 16.21 -10.55 9.34
CA LEU A 93 16.12 -10.39 10.80
C LEU A 93 16.64 -11.65 11.51
#